data_AF-A0A9W4TZV1-F1
#
_entry.id   AF-A0A9W4TZV1-F1
#
_cell.length_a   1.000
_cell.length_b   1.000
_cell.length_c   1.000
_cell.angle_alpha   90.00
_cell.angle_beta   90.00
_cell.angle_gamma   90.00
#
_symmetry.space_group_name_H-M   'P 1'
#
loop_
_entity.id
_entity.type
_entity.pdbx_description
1 polymer ?
#
loop_
_entity_poly.entity_id
_entity_poly.type
_entity_poly.pdbx_seq_one_letter_code
_entity_poly.pdbx_strand_id
1 'polypeptide(L)'
;MSLSTTNTFIKQLEELQNKTNDAELHWYINEIIIPDIPQIIETLTMCLNLLIYNSPQEPNEKDRVEKGPEIKLPISSTKSETLKGIIVRDGPYITNLNLSIKEPHINKHIHKLSLKKPILLEQIIICQNSIENSISLVNKILKQVDITCDFHLSLISIFKNLLINIQSAKTNLQLPTDPNLVFPINITNGEDYEPILPPIMSLDFYISQAEICLDLKNLHRINEAPWCEIDDNGKSYVDKLRDEMKLPKSSQPSINETNKQVDKVLEKPKNNNNFLSFLKHRHEPMEYITRCITYNNMVVMVNCKIEVSSEDPILVSCFTKLDSIDYLISGYLNSINNLM
;
A
#
# COMPACT_ATOMS: atom_id res chain seq x y z
N MET A 1 -19.11 -11.48 65.13
CA MET A 1 -17.72 -10.98 65.13
C MET A 1 -16.82 -11.64 64.06
N SER A 2 -17.03 -12.90 63.67
CA SER A 2 -16.18 -13.62 62.70
C SER A 2 -16.21 -13.12 61.24
N LEU A 3 -17.36 -12.61 60.76
CA LEU A 3 -17.50 -12.07 59.39
C LEU A 3 -16.72 -10.76 59.18
N SER A 4 -16.56 -9.94 60.22
CA SER A 4 -15.80 -8.68 60.15
C SER A 4 -14.31 -8.94 59.99
N THR A 5 -13.75 -9.91 60.72
CA THR A 5 -12.33 -10.26 60.68
C THR A 5 -11.94 -10.87 59.33
N THR A 6 -12.84 -11.64 58.72
CA THR A 6 -12.63 -12.28 57.41
C THR A 6 -12.57 -11.24 56.29
N ASN A 7 -13.46 -10.23 56.31
CA ASN A 7 -13.45 -9.14 55.34
C ASN A 7 -12.23 -8.20 55.49
N THR A 8 -11.74 -7.99 56.72
CA THR A 8 -10.50 -7.21 56.94
C THR A 8 -9.27 -7.96 56.45
N PHE A 9 -9.21 -9.28 56.65
CA PHE A 9 -8.12 -10.11 56.15
C PHE A 9 -8.07 -10.16 54.63
N ILE A 10 -9.21 -10.32 53.96
CA ILE A 10 -9.29 -10.29 52.49
C ILE A 10 -8.80 -8.95 51.93
N LYS A 11 -9.22 -7.83 52.52
CA LYS A 11 -8.74 -6.50 52.10
C LYS A 11 -7.24 -6.31 52.29
N GLN A 12 -6.69 -6.79 53.40
CA GLN A 12 -5.23 -6.74 53.63
C GLN A 12 -4.47 -7.59 52.63
N LEU A 13 -5.04 -8.74 52.24
CA LEU A 13 -4.44 -9.63 51.25
C LEU A 13 -4.48 -9.00 49.86
N GLU A 14 -5.59 -8.38 49.47
CA GLU A 14 -5.72 -7.59 48.24
C GLU A 14 -4.73 -6.41 48.21
N GLU A 15 -4.59 -5.66 49.30
CA GLU A 15 -3.62 -4.56 49.40
C GLU A 15 -2.16 -5.02 49.28
N LEU A 16 -1.82 -6.16 49.88
CA LEU A 16 -0.48 -6.74 49.77
C LEU A 16 -0.20 -7.23 48.34
N GLN A 17 -1.19 -7.86 47.71
CA GLN A 17 -1.08 -8.33 46.33
C GLN A 17 -0.89 -7.14 45.37
N ASN A 18 -1.70 -6.09 45.51
CA ASN A 18 -1.57 -4.88 44.68
C ASN A 18 -0.20 -4.19 44.84
N LYS A 19 0.33 -4.11 46.06
CA LYS A 19 1.68 -3.56 46.29
C LYS A 19 2.79 -4.42 45.68
N THR A 20 2.63 -5.74 45.70
CA THR A 20 3.61 -6.66 45.12
C THR A 20 3.58 -6.55 43.59
N ASN A 21 2.40 -6.55 42.98
CA ASN A 21 2.22 -6.36 41.54
C ASN A 21 2.78 -5.03 41.06
N ASP A 22 2.53 -3.92 41.78
CA ASP A 22 3.07 -2.60 41.42
C ASP A 22 4.60 -2.58 41.50
N ALA A 23 5.20 -3.22 42.52
CA ALA A 23 6.65 -3.34 42.64
C ALA A 23 7.26 -4.21 41.52
N GLU A 24 6.61 -5.32 41.15
CA GLU A 24 7.03 -6.18 40.03
C GLU A 24 6.94 -5.44 38.69
N LEU A 25 5.86 -4.69 38.47
CA LEU A 25 5.69 -3.87 37.28
C LEU A 25 6.75 -2.76 37.20
N HIS A 26 7.01 -2.08 38.32
CA HIS A 26 8.03 -1.05 38.39
C HIS A 26 9.44 -1.61 38.13
N TRP A 27 9.74 -2.80 38.67
CA TRP A 27 10.98 -3.51 38.38
C TRP A 27 11.09 -3.88 36.90
N TYR A 28 10.04 -4.46 36.32
CA TYR A 28 10.01 -4.86 34.91
C TYR A 28 10.24 -3.67 33.97
N ILE A 29 9.63 -2.52 34.26
CA ILE A 29 9.82 -1.30 33.47
C ILE A 29 11.27 -0.79 33.56
N ASN A 30 11.84 -0.73 34.77
CA ASN A 30 13.18 -0.19 35.00
C ASN A 30 14.31 -1.08 34.50
N GLU A 31 14.18 -2.39 34.69
CA GLU A 31 15.28 -3.32 34.47
C GLU A 31 15.20 -4.01 33.11
N ILE A 32 14.03 -4.02 32.46
CA ILE A 32 13.84 -4.67 31.16
C ILE A 32 13.48 -3.64 30.08
N ILE A 33 12.39 -2.90 30.26
CA ILE A 33 11.87 -2.04 29.18
C ILE A 33 12.81 -0.86 28.90
N ILE A 34 13.12 -0.06 29.92
CA ILE A 34 13.90 1.17 29.77
C ILE A 34 15.30 0.90 29.19
N PRO A 35 16.04 -0.14 29.65
CA PRO A 35 17.35 -0.47 29.09
C PRO A 35 17.33 -0.85 27.61
N ASP A 36 16.21 -1.38 27.10
CA ASP A 36 16.06 -1.79 25.71
C ASP A 36 15.61 -0.64 24.78
N ILE A 37 15.12 0.46 25.35
CA ILE A 37 14.67 1.63 24.58
C ILE A 37 15.75 2.21 23.63
N PRO A 38 17.02 2.39 24.03
CA PRO A 38 18.06 2.87 23.13
C PRO A 38 18.24 2.00 21.88
N GLN A 39 18.15 0.68 22.03
CA GLN A 39 18.27 -0.26 20.91
C GLN A 39 17.08 -0.16 19.94
N ILE A 40 15.86 0.08 20.47
CA ILE A 40 14.68 0.34 19.65
C ILE A 40 14.87 1.62 18.82
N ILE A 41 15.35 2.71 19.44
CA ILE A 41 15.63 3.96 18.74
C ILE A 41 16.68 3.74 17.65
N GLU A 42 17.80 3.09 17.97
CA GLU A 42 18.86 2.80 17.02
C GLU A 42 18.34 2.01 15.82
N THR A 43 17.53 0.98 16.05
CA THR A 43 16.96 0.15 14.99
C THR A 43 15.99 0.94 14.11
N LEU A 44 15.14 1.78 14.69
CA LEU A 44 14.24 2.66 13.93
C LEU A 44 15.02 3.70 13.11
N THR A 45 16.04 4.32 13.69
CA THR A 45 16.92 5.27 12.99
C THR A 45 17.68 4.59 11.86
N MET A 46 18.15 3.36 12.06
CA MET A 46 18.77 2.56 11.00
C MET A 46 17.80 2.32 9.83
N CYS A 47 16.54 1.95 10.11
CA CYS A 47 15.52 1.79 9.07
C CYS A 47 15.28 3.10 8.31
N LEU A 48 15.18 4.23 9.02
CA LEU A 48 15.02 5.55 8.43
C LEU A 48 16.18 5.89 7.48
N ASN A 49 17.42 5.73 7.96
CA ASN A 49 18.61 6.00 7.16
C ASN A 49 18.70 5.09 5.93
N LEU A 50 18.36 3.81 6.07
CA LEU A 50 18.34 2.87 4.95
C LEU A 50 17.34 3.31 3.87
N LEU A 51 16.14 3.77 4.26
CA LEU A 51 15.11 4.21 3.30
C LEU A 51 15.49 5.49 2.56
N ILE A 52 16.21 6.42 3.20
CA ILE A 52 16.55 7.74 2.63
C ILE A 52 17.90 7.72 1.91
N TYR A 53 18.91 7.14 2.57
CA TYR A 53 20.31 7.24 2.18
C TYR A 53 20.88 5.94 1.61
N ASN A 54 20.08 4.89 1.52
CA ASN A 54 20.53 3.53 1.16
C ASN A 54 21.69 3.02 2.05
N SER A 55 21.84 3.56 3.26
CA SER A 55 22.94 3.29 4.19
C SER A 55 22.39 3.30 5.63
N PRO A 56 22.93 2.49 6.56
CA PRO A 56 22.45 2.50 7.94
C PRO A 56 22.78 3.80 8.70
N GLN A 57 23.69 4.61 8.18
CA GLN A 57 24.15 5.86 8.80
C GLN A 57 23.79 7.06 7.93
N GLU A 58 23.48 8.19 8.59
CA GLU A 58 23.27 9.46 7.91
C GLU A 58 24.59 9.95 7.29
N PRO A 59 24.58 10.41 6.02
CA PRO A 59 25.76 10.98 5.38
C PRO A 59 26.31 12.18 6.16
N ASN A 60 27.62 12.17 6.41
CA ASN A 60 28.31 13.22 7.14
C ASN A 60 29.71 13.43 6.57
N GLU A 61 29.94 14.60 5.97
CA GLU A 61 31.20 14.97 5.34
C GLU A 61 32.39 15.00 6.33
N LYS A 62 32.14 15.35 7.60
CA LYS A 62 33.20 15.45 8.62
C LYS A 62 33.74 14.08 9.00
N ASP A 63 32.85 13.12 9.11
CA ASP A 63 33.16 11.73 9.48
C ASP A 63 33.41 10.85 8.25
N ARG A 64 33.37 11.44 7.04
CA ARG A 64 33.51 10.76 5.74
C ARG A 64 32.52 9.61 5.57
N VAL A 65 31.32 9.78 6.11
CA VAL A 65 30.20 8.86 5.92
C VAL A 65 29.48 9.29 4.66
N GLU A 66 29.54 8.46 3.63
CA GLU A 66 28.87 8.72 2.35
C GLU A 66 27.48 8.09 2.30
N LYS A 67 26.65 8.60 1.39
CA LYS A 67 25.38 7.95 1.03
C LYS A 67 25.67 6.57 0.43
N GLY A 68 24.78 5.61 0.71
CA GLY A 68 24.84 4.30 0.08
C GLY A 68 24.61 4.39 -1.44
N PRO A 69 25.14 3.43 -2.22
CA PRO A 69 24.95 3.42 -3.66
C PRO A 69 23.49 3.25 -4.04
N GLU A 70 23.13 3.70 -5.24
CA GLU A 70 21.82 3.42 -5.83
C GLU A 70 21.61 1.91 -6.00
N ILE A 71 20.37 1.44 -5.79
CA ILE A 71 20.04 0.03 -5.87
C ILE A 71 19.58 -0.31 -7.28
N LYS A 72 20.31 -1.20 -7.94
CA LYS A 72 19.99 -1.71 -9.27
C LYS A 72 19.22 -3.02 -9.14
N LEU A 73 17.98 -3.00 -9.58
CA LEU A 73 16.99 -4.07 -9.41
C LEU A 73 16.67 -4.68 -10.77
N PRO A 74 17.22 -5.86 -11.10
CA PRO A 74 16.88 -6.53 -12.34
C PRO A 74 15.45 -7.06 -12.28
N ILE A 75 14.65 -6.74 -13.28
CA ILE A 75 13.27 -7.22 -13.40
C ILE A 75 13.10 -8.06 -14.66
N SER A 76 12.38 -9.18 -14.54
CA SER A 76 12.06 -10.02 -15.68
C SER A 76 10.78 -10.82 -15.47
N SER A 77 10.04 -11.07 -16.54
CA SER A 77 8.89 -11.96 -16.46
C SER A 77 9.34 -13.42 -16.39
N THR A 78 8.86 -14.14 -15.36
CA THR A 78 9.36 -15.47 -14.96
C THR A 78 9.12 -16.59 -15.97
N LYS A 79 8.13 -16.47 -16.87
CA LYS A 79 7.69 -17.58 -17.74
C LYS A 79 7.81 -17.33 -19.24
N SER A 80 7.86 -16.08 -19.69
CA SER A 80 7.67 -15.75 -21.11
C SER A 80 8.70 -14.78 -21.68
N GLU A 81 9.64 -14.28 -20.88
CA GLU A 81 10.60 -13.23 -21.25
C GLU A 81 9.97 -12.02 -21.98
N THR A 82 8.67 -11.81 -21.77
CA THR A 82 7.87 -10.74 -22.38
C THR A 82 8.35 -9.35 -21.98
N LEU A 83 9.02 -9.24 -20.83
CA LEU A 83 9.61 -8.02 -20.33
C LEU A 83 10.91 -8.36 -19.59
N LYS A 84 11.97 -7.62 -19.90
CA LYS A 84 13.27 -7.66 -19.22
C LYS A 84 13.74 -6.23 -19.00
N GLY A 85 14.34 -5.94 -17.86
CA GLY A 85 14.82 -4.60 -17.61
C GLY A 85 15.56 -4.44 -16.30
N ILE A 86 15.91 -3.20 -16.00
CA ILE A 86 16.53 -2.79 -14.75
C ILE A 86 15.77 -1.56 -14.25
N ILE A 87 15.35 -1.60 -12.99
CA ILE A 87 14.90 -0.45 -12.21
C ILE A 87 16.08 0.01 -11.37
N VAL A 88 16.31 1.31 -11.27
CA VAL A 88 17.26 1.87 -10.31
C VAL A 88 16.49 2.70 -9.31
N ARG A 89 16.58 2.32 -8.03
CA ARG A 89 16.01 3.08 -6.92
C ARG A 89 17.12 3.83 -6.20
N ASP A 90 16.84 5.07 -5.86
CA ASP A 90 17.63 5.85 -4.93
C ASP A 90 16.73 6.56 -3.91
N GLY A 91 16.83 6.16 -2.63
CA GLY A 91 15.96 6.67 -1.58
C GLY A 91 14.48 6.39 -1.91
N PRO A 92 13.57 7.36 -1.79
CA PRO A 92 12.16 7.17 -2.12
C PRO A 92 11.85 7.23 -3.63
N TYR A 93 12.85 7.34 -4.50
CA TYR A 93 12.64 7.55 -5.94
C TYR A 93 13.11 6.38 -6.78
N ILE A 94 12.35 6.06 -7.82
CA ILE A 94 12.87 5.34 -8.98
C ILE A 94 13.51 6.37 -9.89
N THR A 95 14.85 6.39 -9.95
CA THR A 95 15.62 7.39 -10.70
C THR A 95 15.89 6.95 -12.13
N ASN A 96 15.90 5.64 -12.40
CA ASN A 96 16.13 5.11 -13.73
C ASN A 96 15.30 3.86 -13.98
N LEU A 97 14.89 3.69 -15.24
CA LEU A 97 14.18 2.52 -15.72
C LEU A 97 14.72 2.23 -17.12
N ASN A 98 15.04 0.98 -17.40
CA ASN A 98 15.33 0.54 -18.76
C ASN A 98 14.64 -0.80 -19.01
N LEU A 99 13.63 -0.81 -19.87
CA LEU A 99 12.86 -1.99 -20.25
C LEU A 99 13.11 -2.37 -21.70
N SER A 100 13.11 -3.67 -21.95
CA SER A 100 12.92 -4.29 -23.25
C SER A 100 11.67 -5.16 -23.18
N ILE A 101 10.71 -4.85 -24.04
CA ILE A 101 9.41 -5.50 -24.07
C ILE A 101 9.32 -6.31 -25.37
N LYS A 102 8.89 -7.57 -25.26
CA LYS A 102 8.70 -8.50 -26.40
C LYS A 102 7.23 -8.90 -26.58
N GLU A 103 6.35 -8.50 -25.67
CA GLU A 103 4.94 -8.85 -25.68
C GLU A 103 4.22 -8.31 -26.93
N PRO A 104 3.69 -9.15 -27.84
CA PRO A 104 3.13 -8.71 -29.12
C PRO A 104 2.09 -7.59 -29.06
N HIS A 105 1.29 -7.51 -28.00
CA HIS A 105 0.29 -6.44 -27.84
C HIS A 105 0.89 -5.07 -27.50
N ILE A 106 2.03 -5.04 -26.82
CA ILE A 106 2.72 -3.82 -26.38
C ILE A 106 3.84 -3.45 -27.36
N ASN A 107 4.57 -4.47 -27.82
CA ASN A 107 5.73 -4.39 -28.68
C ASN A 107 5.46 -3.65 -30.00
N LYS A 108 4.21 -3.69 -30.49
CA LYS A 108 3.77 -2.90 -31.67
C LYS A 108 3.91 -1.40 -31.49
N HIS A 109 3.84 -0.93 -30.25
CA HIS A 109 3.93 0.48 -29.90
C HIS A 109 5.29 0.80 -29.28
N ILE A 110 5.77 -0.06 -28.37
CA ILE A 110 6.99 0.18 -27.59
C ILE A 110 7.78 -1.13 -27.43
N HIS A 111 8.99 -1.15 -27.99
CA HIS A 111 9.97 -2.23 -27.85
C HIS A 111 10.94 -1.99 -26.68
N LYS A 112 11.23 -0.72 -26.39
CA LYS A 112 12.13 -0.27 -25.33
C LYS A 112 11.53 0.93 -24.66
N LEU A 113 11.60 0.98 -23.34
CA LEU A 113 11.11 2.09 -22.54
C LEU A 113 12.17 2.51 -21.54
N SER A 114 12.38 3.81 -21.40
CA SER A 114 13.27 4.38 -20.39
C SER A 114 12.58 5.51 -19.65
N LEU A 115 13.03 5.78 -18.42
CA LEU A 115 12.48 6.84 -17.60
C LEU A 115 13.29 8.14 -17.80
N LYS A 116 12.60 9.24 -18.05
CA LYS A 116 13.19 10.59 -18.17
C LYS A 116 13.19 11.34 -16.84
N LYS A 117 12.13 11.17 -16.04
CA LYS A 117 11.97 11.86 -14.76
C LYS A 117 11.80 10.87 -13.61
N PRO A 118 12.46 11.09 -12.47
CA PRO A 118 12.29 10.21 -11.32
C PRO A 118 10.83 10.09 -10.88
N ILE A 119 10.43 8.88 -10.48
CA ILE A 119 9.09 8.59 -9.94
C ILE A 119 9.19 8.43 -8.43
N LEU A 120 8.34 9.14 -7.69
CA LEU A 120 8.25 9.04 -6.24
C LEU A 120 7.47 7.79 -5.84
N LEU A 121 8.04 7.00 -4.92
CA LEU A 121 7.36 5.91 -4.23
C LEU A 121 6.77 6.45 -2.92
N GLU A 122 5.53 6.94 -2.98
CA GLU A 122 4.86 7.57 -1.82
C GLU A 122 4.80 6.64 -0.59
N GLN A 123 4.71 5.34 -0.81
CA GLN A 123 4.76 4.32 0.25
C GLN A 123 6.01 4.44 1.14
N ILE A 124 7.17 4.79 0.55
CA ILE A 124 8.43 4.98 1.31
C ILE A 124 8.32 6.24 2.19
N ILE A 125 7.70 7.31 1.69
CA ILE A 125 7.52 8.55 2.44
C ILE A 125 6.58 8.34 3.63
N ILE A 126 5.47 7.63 3.41
CA ILE A 126 4.53 7.31 4.49
C ILE A 126 5.22 6.43 5.55
N CYS A 127 5.99 5.42 5.11
CA CYS A 127 6.80 4.58 5.98
C CYS A 127 7.79 5.40 6.82
N GLN A 128 8.53 6.31 6.18
CA GLN A 128 9.45 7.24 6.83
C GLN A 128 8.75 8.05 7.93
N ASN A 129 7.63 8.71 7.59
CA ASN A 129 6.90 9.55 8.56
C ASN A 129 6.41 8.73 9.76
N SER A 130 5.92 7.51 9.53
CA SER A 130 5.52 6.59 10.60
C SER A 130 6.70 6.17 11.49
N ILE A 131 7.90 5.98 10.93
CA ILE A 131 9.12 5.68 11.70
C ILE A 131 9.57 6.90 12.52
N GLU A 132 9.57 8.10 11.95
CA GLU A 132 9.92 9.33 12.66
C GLU A 132 8.96 9.59 13.84
N ASN A 133 7.66 9.38 13.64
CA ASN A 133 6.67 9.44 14.71
C ASN A 133 6.93 8.40 15.80
N SER A 134 7.30 7.18 15.42
CA SER A 134 7.72 6.12 16.35
C SER A 134 8.92 6.53 17.19
N ILE A 135 9.97 7.08 16.56
CA ILE A 135 11.17 7.58 17.25
C ILE A 135 10.80 8.71 18.24
N SER A 136 9.92 9.63 17.82
CA SER A 136 9.44 10.72 18.68
C SER A 136 8.69 10.19 19.92
N LEU A 137 7.85 9.16 19.75
CA LEU A 137 7.14 8.50 20.85
C LEU A 137 8.10 7.82 21.83
N VAL A 138 9.07 7.06 21.30
CA VAL A 138 10.05 6.35 22.12
C VAL A 138 10.95 7.32 22.89
N ASN A 139 11.35 8.44 22.29
CA ASN A 139 12.10 9.49 22.97
C ASN A 139 11.33 10.16 24.12
N LYS A 140 9.99 10.13 24.13
CA LYS A 140 9.20 10.61 25.27
C LYS A 140 9.39 9.73 26.50
N ILE A 141 9.61 8.42 26.32
CA ILE A 141 9.86 7.47 27.41
C ILE A 141 11.16 7.84 28.12
N LEU A 142 12.24 8.10 27.36
CA LEU A 142 13.55 8.47 27.93
C LEU A 142 13.58 9.82 28.66
N LYS A 143 12.65 10.73 28.33
CA LYS A 143 12.57 12.05 28.97
C LYS A 143 11.83 12.01 30.31
N GLN A 144 11.19 10.90 30.64
CA GLN A 144 10.46 10.77 31.90
C GLN A 144 11.44 10.45 33.03
N VAL A 145 11.47 11.30 34.06
CA VAL A 145 12.43 11.20 35.18
C VAL A 145 11.93 10.30 36.30
N ASP A 146 10.62 10.26 36.54
CA ASP A 146 10.00 9.48 37.62
C ASP A 146 8.96 8.50 37.07
N ILE A 147 9.07 7.24 37.50
CA ILE A 147 8.14 6.15 37.16
C ILE A 147 7.10 6.10 38.28
N THR A 148 5.94 6.69 38.01
CA THR A 148 4.76 6.67 38.87
C THR A 148 3.69 5.74 38.28
N CYS A 149 2.64 5.40 39.03
CA CYS A 149 1.53 4.61 38.46
C CYS A 149 0.90 5.30 37.23
N ASP A 150 0.87 6.64 37.18
CA ASP A 150 0.40 7.40 36.01
C ASP A 150 1.31 7.19 34.79
N PHE A 151 2.60 6.95 35.01
CA PHE A 151 3.54 6.62 33.95
C PHE A 151 3.22 5.26 33.34
N HIS A 152 2.75 4.27 34.09
CA HIS A 152 2.39 2.95 33.54
C HIS A 152 1.28 3.08 32.48
N LEU A 153 0.21 3.83 32.78
CA LEU A 153 -0.87 4.09 31.84
C LEU A 153 -0.39 4.88 30.61
N SER A 154 0.49 5.86 30.84
CA SER A 154 1.11 6.64 29.77
C SER A 154 1.97 5.75 28.85
N LEU A 155 2.76 4.85 29.43
CA LEU A 155 3.61 3.90 28.71
C LEU A 155 2.79 2.95 27.84
N ILE A 156 1.69 2.40 28.37
CA ILE A 156 0.76 1.57 27.58
C ILE A 156 0.21 2.37 26.39
N SER A 157 -0.20 3.62 26.61
CA SER A 157 -0.70 4.49 25.54
C SER A 157 0.39 4.76 24.49
N ILE A 158 1.62 5.03 24.92
CA ILE A 158 2.77 5.22 24.03
C ILE A 158 3.03 3.95 23.21
N PHE A 159 3.04 2.77 23.82
CA PHE A 159 3.24 1.51 23.11
C PHE A 159 2.11 1.18 22.12
N LYS A 160 0.85 1.45 22.47
CA LYS A 160 -0.26 1.30 21.50
C LYS A 160 -0.07 2.21 20.29
N ASN A 161 0.28 3.48 20.51
CA ASN A 161 0.54 4.41 19.43
C ASN A 161 1.80 4.06 18.61
N LEU A 162 2.82 3.51 19.26
CA LEU A 162 4.03 3.01 18.62
C LEU A 162 3.68 1.83 17.68
N LEU A 163 2.92 0.86 18.16
CA LEU A 163 2.45 -0.27 17.35
C LEU A 163 1.60 0.19 16.16
N ILE A 164 0.72 1.19 16.32
CA ILE A 164 -0.05 1.75 15.20
C ILE A 164 0.88 2.32 14.13
N ASN A 165 1.90 3.08 14.53
CA ASN A 165 2.86 3.66 13.58
C ASN A 165 3.73 2.59 12.91
N ILE A 166 4.24 1.61 13.67
CA ILE A 166 5.02 0.49 13.11
C ILE A 166 4.16 -0.31 12.13
N GLN A 167 2.90 -0.58 12.46
CA GLN A 167 2.00 -1.31 11.59
C GLN A 167 1.64 -0.52 10.33
N SER A 168 1.49 0.79 10.43
CA SER A 168 1.37 1.68 9.27
C SER A 168 2.59 1.58 8.36
N ALA A 169 3.80 1.66 8.93
CA ALA A 169 5.05 1.53 8.19
C ALA A 169 5.17 0.16 7.48
N LYS A 170 4.86 -0.93 8.19
CA LYS A 170 4.87 -2.31 7.64
C LYS A 170 3.84 -2.48 6.53
N THR A 171 2.61 -2.02 6.74
CA THR A 171 1.53 -2.16 5.76
C THR A 171 1.88 -1.48 4.44
N ASN A 172 2.46 -0.28 4.49
CA ASN A 172 2.92 0.44 3.30
C ASN A 172 4.06 -0.25 2.55
N LEU A 173 4.88 -1.07 3.23
CA LEU A 173 5.89 -1.91 2.58
C LEU A 173 5.34 -3.26 2.12
N GLN A 174 4.16 -3.67 2.60
CA GLN A 174 3.60 -4.98 2.31
C GLN A 174 2.58 -4.98 1.18
N LEU A 175 1.76 -3.93 1.08
CA LEU A 175 0.64 -3.86 0.15
C LEU A 175 0.43 -2.41 -0.36
N PRO A 176 0.07 -2.22 -1.64
CA PRO A 176 -0.34 -0.92 -2.16
C PRO A 176 -1.77 -0.59 -1.72
N THR A 177 -1.94 -0.11 -0.50
CA THR A 177 -3.27 0.17 0.08
C THR A 177 -3.94 1.42 -0.49
N ASP A 178 -3.16 2.38 -0.98
CA ASP A 178 -3.70 3.58 -1.60
C ASP A 178 -4.08 3.28 -3.07
N PRO A 179 -5.36 3.39 -3.46
CA PRO A 179 -5.78 3.15 -4.83
C PRO A 179 -5.14 4.12 -5.83
N ASN A 180 -4.68 5.30 -5.40
CA ASN A 180 -3.99 6.27 -6.27
C ASN A 180 -2.61 5.80 -6.75
N LEU A 181 -2.08 4.71 -6.20
CA LEU A 181 -0.79 4.14 -6.62
C LEU A 181 -0.92 3.22 -7.83
N VAL A 182 -2.13 2.74 -8.12
CA VAL A 182 -2.35 1.71 -9.12
C VAL A 182 -3.50 2.07 -10.06
N PHE A 183 -3.45 1.51 -11.26
CA PHE A 183 -4.58 1.52 -12.18
C PHE A 183 -5.85 0.97 -11.49
N PRO A 184 -7.03 1.58 -11.71
CA PRO A 184 -7.31 2.62 -12.71
C PRO A 184 -7.29 4.07 -12.20
N ILE A 185 -7.05 4.29 -10.91
CA ILE A 185 -7.10 5.64 -10.35
C ILE A 185 -5.80 6.38 -10.63
N ASN A 186 -4.64 5.71 -10.51
CA ASN A 186 -3.38 6.27 -10.94
C ASN A 186 -3.39 6.51 -12.45
N ILE A 187 -3.12 7.75 -12.89
CA ILE A 187 -2.99 8.09 -14.31
C ILE A 187 -1.52 8.29 -14.63
N THR A 188 -0.96 7.40 -15.46
CA THR A 188 0.43 7.50 -15.87
C THR A 188 0.66 8.72 -16.74
N ASN A 189 1.58 9.60 -16.35
CA ASN A 189 2.03 10.69 -17.19
C ASN A 189 3.02 10.18 -18.25
N GLY A 190 2.58 10.10 -19.50
CA GLY A 190 3.38 9.52 -20.57
C GLY A 190 4.63 10.31 -20.94
N GLU A 191 4.70 11.60 -20.60
CA GLU A 191 5.86 12.46 -20.88
C GLU A 191 7.08 12.13 -20.01
N ASP A 192 6.88 11.39 -18.92
CA ASP A 192 7.98 11.01 -18.01
C ASP A 192 8.84 9.88 -18.58
N TYR A 193 8.53 9.38 -19.79
CA TYR A 193 9.20 8.26 -20.43
C TYR A 193 9.78 8.57 -21.82
N GLU A 194 10.73 7.75 -22.26
CA GLU A 194 11.27 7.72 -23.61
C GLU A 194 11.21 6.31 -24.23
N PRO A 195 10.52 6.12 -25.36
CA PRO A 195 9.63 7.08 -26.03
C PRO A 195 8.42 7.45 -25.15
N ILE A 196 7.70 8.52 -25.52
CA ILE A 196 6.49 8.96 -24.81
C ILE A 196 5.50 7.80 -24.73
N LEU A 197 5.03 7.49 -23.52
CA LEU A 197 4.08 6.40 -23.30
C LEU A 197 2.70 6.79 -23.87
N PRO A 198 2.11 5.98 -24.77
CA PRO A 198 0.78 6.26 -25.31
C PRO A 198 -0.30 6.25 -24.22
N PRO A 199 -1.40 7.02 -24.37
CA PRO A 199 -2.49 7.06 -23.40
C PRO A 199 -3.30 5.74 -23.31
N ILE A 200 -3.06 4.81 -24.24
CA ILE A 200 -3.59 3.44 -24.23
C ILE A 200 -2.69 2.48 -23.43
N MET A 201 -1.73 2.99 -22.67
CA MET A 201 -0.93 2.21 -21.75
C MET A 201 -1.00 2.81 -20.35
N SER A 202 -0.90 1.94 -19.36
CA SER A 202 -0.74 2.31 -17.96
C SER A 202 0.51 1.59 -17.45
N LEU A 203 1.33 2.34 -16.72
CA LEU A 203 2.54 1.84 -16.08
C LEU A 203 2.54 2.35 -14.65
N ASP A 204 2.42 1.41 -13.71
CA ASP A 204 2.35 1.67 -12.29
C ASP A 204 3.61 1.12 -11.60
N PHE A 205 4.10 1.86 -10.61
CA PHE A 205 5.15 1.44 -9.69
C PHE A 205 4.61 1.47 -8.28
N TYR A 206 4.81 0.38 -7.55
CA TYR A 206 4.38 0.26 -6.16
C TYR A 206 5.23 -0.75 -5.42
N ILE A 207 5.10 -0.76 -4.10
CA ILE A 207 5.75 -1.73 -3.24
C ILE A 207 4.72 -2.78 -2.81
N SER A 208 5.09 -4.05 -2.93
CA SER A 208 4.31 -5.18 -2.43
C SER A 208 5.27 -6.22 -1.88
N GLN A 209 5.01 -6.75 -0.68
CA GLN A 209 5.85 -7.74 -0.01
C GLN A 209 7.34 -7.34 0.10
N ALA A 210 7.61 -6.06 0.34
CA ALA A 210 8.96 -5.47 0.35
C ALA A 210 9.73 -5.60 -0.98
N GLU A 211 9.02 -5.83 -2.08
CA GLU A 211 9.56 -5.82 -3.45
C GLU A 211 9.06 -4.58 -4.19
N ILE A 212 9.86 -4.10 -5.14
CA ILE A 212 9.38 -3.08 -6.09
C ILE A 212 8.68 -3.79 -7.24
N CYS A 213 7.41 -3.47 -7.43
CA CYS A 213 6.57 -3.99 -8.47
C CYS A 213 6.44 -2.99 -9.62
N LEU A 214 6.43 -3.52 -10.84
CA LEU A 214 6.12 -2.82 -12.06
C LEU A 214 4.93 -3.51 -12.71
N ASP A 215 3.85 -2.76 -12.92
CA ASP A 215 2.64 -3.25 -13.57
C ASP A 215 2.36 -2.46 -14.86
N LEU A 216 2.61 -3.11 -16.00
CA LEU A 216 2.43 -2.56 -17.33
C LEU A 216 1.18 -3.16 -17.98
N LYS A 217 0.22 -2.29 -18.33
CA LYS A 217 -1.05 -2.67 -18.95
C LYS A 217 -1.17 -2.06 -20.35
N ASN A 218 -1.59 -2.88 -21.30
CA ASN A 218 -2.07 -2.41 -22.60
C ASN A 218 -3.59 -2.31 -22.58
N LEU A 219 -4.09 -1.14 -22.96
CA LEU A 219 -5.50 -0.78 -22.88
C LEU A 219 -6.11 -0.71 -24.27
N HIS A 220 -7.34 -1.20 -24.40
CA HIS A 220 -8.15 -1.03 -25.60
C HIS A 220 -9.25 -0.03 -25.33
N ARG A 221 -9.21 1.10 -26.04
CA ARG A 221 -10.26 2.12 -25.96
C ARG A 221 -11.57 1.60 -26.56
N ILE A 222 -12.65 1.79 -25.82
CA ILE A 222 -14.01 1.53 -26.26
C ILE A 222 -14.57 2.78 -26.93
N ASN A 223 -15.04 2.61 -28.16
CA ASN A 223 -15.64 3.68 -28.96
C ASN A 223 -17.12 3.42 -29.29
N GLU A 224 -17.68 2.32 -28.78
CA GLU A 224 -19.06 1.90 -29.05
C GLU A 224 -20.00 2.59 -28.05
N ALA A 225 -20.96 3.38 -28.53
CA ALA A 225 -22.02 3.93 -27.68
C ALA A 225 -23.05 2.84 -27.31
N PRO A 226 -23.63 2.86 -26.09
CA PRO A 226 -23.40 3.84 -25.01
C PRO A 226 -22.16 3.53 -24.15
N TRP A 227 -21.46 2.43 -24.40
CA TRP A 227 -20.36 1.93 -23.55
C TRP A 227 -19.17 2.87 -23.42
N CYS A 228 -18.93 3.74 -24.40
CA CYS A 228 -17.84 4.72 -24.39
C CYS A 228 -18.19 6.06 -23.74
N GLU A 229 -19.45 6.27 -23.34
CA GLU A 229 -19.92 7.55 -22.82
C GLU A 229 -19.45 7.75 -21.38
N ILE A 230 -18.93 8.95 -21.11
CA ILE A 230 -18.52 9.43 -19.79
C ILE A 230 -19.29 10.71 -19.52
N ASP A 231 -19.86 10.83 -18.34
CA ASP A 231 -20.58 12.02 -17.93
C ASP A 231 -19.66 13.13 -17.41
N ASP A 232 -20.23 14.30 -17.13
CA ASP A 232 -19.50 15.45 -16.59
C ASP A 232 -18.87 15.18 -15.20
N ASN A 233 -19.31 14.12 -14.51
CA ASN A 233 -18.75 13.70 -13.22
C ASN A 233 -17.59 12.70 -13.38
N GLY A 234 -17.18 12.39 -14.61
CA GLY A 234 -16.12 11.42 -14.89
C GLY A 234 -16.52 9.96 -14.71
N LYS A 235 -17.83 9.66 -14.56
CA LYS A 235 -18.33 8.27 -14.50
C LYS A 235 -18.78 7.80 -15.88
N SER A 236 -18.33 6.61 -16.28
CA SER A 236 -18.82 6.00 -17.50
C SER A 236 -20.24 5.46 -17.36
N TYR A 237 -20.89 5.21 -18.49
CA TYR A 237 -22.14 4.44 -18.53
C TYR A 237 -22.02 3.09 -17.81
N VAL A 238 -20.86 2.42 -17.93
CA VAL A 238 -20.60 1.13 -17.26
C VAL A 238 -20.52 1.29 -15.74
N ASP A 239 -19.91 2.37 -15.24
CA ASP A 239 -19.82 2.61 -13.80
C ASP A 239 -21.20 2.81 -13.19
N LYS A 240 -22.09 3.55 -13.89
CA LYS A 240 -23.48 3.75 -13.46
C LYS A 240 -24.25 2.43 -13.40
N LEU A 241 -24.15 1.60 -14.44
CA LEU A 241 -24.78 0.28 -14.45
C LEU A 241 -24.29 -0.61 -13.31
N ARG A 242 -22.98 -0.61 -13.02
CA ARG A 242 -22.41 -1.35 -11.89
C ARG A 242 -22.94 -0.85 -10.55
N ASP A 243 -23.05 0.47 -10.38
CA ASP A 243 -23.58 1.08 -9.16
C ASP A 243 -25.06 0.69 -8.95
N GLU A 244 -25.88 0.68 -10.02
CA GLU A 244 -27.27 0.23 -9.98
C GLU A 244 -27.41 -1.27 -9.63
N MET A 245 -26.51 -2.11 -10.13
CA MET A 245 -26.49 -3.55 -9.82
C MET A 245 -26.10 -3.85 -8.36
N LYS A 246 -25.35 -2.95 -7.70
CA LYS A 246 -24.98 -3.09 -6.28
C LYS A 246 -26.09 -2.70 -5.32
N LEU A 247 -27.13 -2.00 -5.79
CA LEU A 247 -28.25 -1.57 -4.94
C LEU A 247 -29.10 -2.78 -4.49
N PRO A 248 -29.62 -2.76 -3.25
CA PRO A 248 -30.54 -3.80 -2.78
C PRO A 248 -31.77 -3.90 -3.69
N LYS A 249 -32.27 -5.11 -3.94
CA LYS A 249 -33.45 -5.37 -4.79
C LYS A 249 -34.72 -4.59 -4.38
N SER A 250 -34.79 -4.06 -3.15
CA SER A 250 -35.88 -3.22 -2.66
C SER A 250 -35.83 -1.76 -3.14
N SER A 251 -34.69 -1.31 -3.66
CA SER A 251 -34.46 0.05 -4.18
C SER A 251 -34.29 0.08 -5.71
N GLN A 252 -34.33 -1.09 -6.34
CA GLN A 252 -34.23 -1.19 -7.80
C GLN A 252 -35.55 -0.72 -8.42
N PRO A 253 -35.53 0.25 -9.36
CA PRO A 253 -36.66 0.41 -10.26
C PRO A 253 -36.90 -0.94 -10.94
N SER A 254 -38.16 -1.36 -11.06
CA SER A 254 -38.54 -2.70 -11.48
C SER A 254 -37.67 -3.24 -12.61
N ILE A 255 -37.08 -4.42 -12.42
CA ILE A 255 -36.15 -5.14 -13.33
C ILE A 255 -36.65 -5.21 -14.80
N ASN A 256 -37.94 -4.95 -15.03
CA ASN A 256 -38.53 -4.76 -16.35
C ASN A 256 -38.07 -3.49 -17.09
N GLU A 257 -37.39 -2.52 -16.46
CA GLU A 257 -36.90 -1.30 -17.14
C GLU A 257 -35.42 -1.36 -17.49
N THR A 258 -34.58 -1.98 -16.66
CA THR A 258 -33.14 -2.16 -16.95
C THR A 258 -32.93 -3.20 -18.04
N ASN A 259 -33.66 -4.32 -18.02
CA ASN A 259 -33.70 -5.23 -19.15
C ASN A 259 -34.36 -4.58 -20.36
N LYS A 260 -35.39 -3.72 -20.23
CA LYS A 260 -35.91 -2.96 -21.38
C LYS A 260 -34.96 -1.89 -21.90
N GLN A 261 -34.02 -1.34 -21.13
CA GLN A 261 -33.03 -0.38 -21.65
C GLN A 261 -31.86 -1.10 -22.32
N VAL A 262 -31.40 -2.23 -21.76
CA VAL A 262 -30.44 -3.11 -22.43
C VAL A 262 -31.08 -3.74 -23.67
N ASP A 263 -32.33 -4.22 -23.60
CA ASP A 263 -33.11 -4.76 -24.72
C ASP A 263 -33.53 -3.69 -25.74
N LYS A 264 -33.78 -2.44 -25.34
CA LYS A 264 -34.06 -1.33 -26.29
C LYS A 264 -32.82 -0.90 -27.08
N VAL A 265 -31.62 -1.11 -26.56
CA VAL A 265 -30.38 -0.98 -27.34
C VAL A 265 -30.17 -2.23 -28.24
N LEU A 266 -30.71 -3.39 -27.84
CA LEU A 266 -30.67 -4.66 -28.59
C LEU A 266 -31.77 -4.83 -29.66
N GLU A 267 -32.87 -4.08 -29.62
CA GLU A 267 -33.93 -4.14 -30.65
C GLU A 267 -33.74 -3.10 -31.76
N LYS A 268 -33.27 -3.55 -32.93
CA LYS A 268 -33.60 -2.92 -34.21
C LYS A 268 -34.67 -3.73 -34.95
N PRO A 269 -35.51 -3.06 -35.77
CA PRO A 269 -36.81 -3.56 -36.17
C PRO A 269 -36.68 -4.74 -37.13
N LYS A 270 -37.49 -5.78 -36.89
CA LYS A 270 -37.76 -6.84 -37.87
C LYS A 270 -38.54 -6.24 -39.05
N ASN A 271 -37.84 -5.76 -40.08
CA ASN A 271 -38.36 -5.82 -41.46
C ASN A 271 -37.27 -5.60 -42.52
N ASN A 272 -37.03 -6.68 -43.28
CA ASN A 272 -36.57 -6.83 -44.66
C ASN A 272 -35.42 -5.96 -45.25
N ASN A 273 -34.39 -6.71 -45.64
CA ASN A 273 -33.45 -6.50 -46.76
C ASN A 273 -32.51 -5.29 -46.71
N ASN A 274 -31.21 -5.54 -46.39
CA ASN A 274 -30.06 -5.30 -47.27
C ASN A 274 -28.73 -5.12 -46.49
N PHE A 275 -27.83 -6.11 -46.62
CA PHE A 275 -26.39 -5.96 -46.92
C PHE A 275 -25.44 -5.00 -46.15
N LEU A 276 -25.75 -4.53 -44.94
CA LEU A 276 -24.79 -3.75 -44.12
C LEU A 276 -24.79 -4.14 -42.63
N SER A 277 -24.40 -5.37 -42.29
CA SER A 277 -24.09 -5.78 -40.90
C SER A 277 -22.66 -5.37 -40.48
N PHE A 278 -22.29 -4.10 -40.67
CA PHE A 278 -20.93 -3.61 -40.38
C PHE A 278 -20.70 -3.11 -38.95
N LEU A 279 -21.67 -3.29 -38.05
CA LEU A 279 -21.54 -2.97 -36.62
C LEU A 279 -22.02 -4.17 -35.78
N LYS A 280 -21.28 -5.29 -35.84
CA LYS A 280 -21.36 -6.27 -34.75
C LYS A 280 -20.67 -5.64 -33.55
N HIS A 281 -21.39 -5.42 -32.46
CA HIS A 281 -20.79 -5.22 -31.15
C HIS A 281 -19.75 -6.34 -30.95
N ARG A 282 -18.49 -5.96 -30.75
CA ARG A 282 -17.40 -6.96 -30.70
C ARG A 282 -17.51 -7.86 -29.46
N HIS A 283 -18.22 -7.39 -28.44
CA HIS A 283 -18.36 -8.02 -27.14
C HIS A 283 -19.82 -8.08 -26.69
N GLU A 284 -20.14 -9.05 -25.84
CA GLU A 284 -21.46 -9.13 -25.21
C GLU A 284 -21.63 -8.02 -24.16
N PRO A 285 -22.87 -7.52 -23.92
CA PRO A 285 -23.13 -6.47 -22.92
C PRO A 285 -22.55 -6.77 -21.53
N MET A 286 -22.63 -8.02 -21.06
CA MET A 286 -22.05 -8.41 -19.77
C MET A 286 -20.52 -8.34 -19.76
N GLU A 287 -19.87 -8.52 -20.90
CA GLU A 287 -18.43 -8.36 -21.02
C GLU A 287 -18.02 -6.88 -20.88
N TYR A 288 -18.78 -5.96 -21.49
CA TYR A 288 -18.59 -4.52 -21.25
C TYR A 288 -18.77 -4.18 -19.77
N ILE A 289 -19.86 -4.66 -19.16
CA ILE A 289 -20.17 -4.37 -17.74
C ILE A 289 -19.09 -4.94 -16.81
N THR A 290 -18.46 -6.06 -17.14
CA THR A 290 -17.47 -6.69 -16.25
C THR A 290 -16.03 -6.23 -16.51
N ARG A 291 -15.68 -5.86 -17.75
CA ARG A 291 -14.29 -5.59 -18.14
C ARG A 291 -13.98 -4.12 -18.43
N CYS A 292 -14.98 -3.28 -18.73
CA CYS A 292 -14.71 -1.87 -18.98
C CYS A 292 -14.36 -1.13 -17.71
N ILE A 293 -13.45 -0.18 -17.84
CA ILE A 293 -12.92 0.62 -16.75
C ILE A 293 -12.76 2.05 -17.27
N THR A 294 -13.16 3.03 -16.47
CA THR A 294 -12.90 4.44 -16.77
C THR A 294 -11.47 4.79 -16.37
N TYR A 295 -10.69 5.30 -17.32
CA TYR A 295 -9.29 5.64 -17.14
C TYR A 295 -8.91 6.81 -18.05
N ASN A 296 -8.32 7.87 -17.48
CA ASN A 296 -7.83 9.03 -18.22
C ASN A 296 -8.86 9.61 -19.23
N ASN A 297 -10.08 9.87 -18.74
CA ASN A 297 -11.23 10.35 -19.53
C ASN A 297 -11.59 9.46 -20.73
N MET A 298 -11.33 8.16 -20.64
CA MET A 298 -11.70 7.16 -21.64
C MET A 298 -12.27 5.92 -20.97
N VAL A 299 -13.15 5.20 -21.67
CA VAL A 299 -13.54 3.84 -21.27
C VAL A 299 -12.62 2.86 -21.98
N VAL A 300 -11.97 2.01 -21.20
CA VAL A 300 -10.97 1.06 -21.69
C VAL A 300 -11.23 -0.36 -21.20
N MET A 301 -10.73 -1.35 -21.93
CA MET A 301 -10.57 -2.72 -21.45
C MET A 301 -9.09 -3.08 -21.40
N VAL A 302 -8.68 -3.85 -20.40
CA VAL A 302 -7.31 -4.38 -20.33
C VAL A 302 -7.18 -5.53 -21.31
N ASN A 303 -6.33 -5.35 -22.32
CA ASN A 303 -6.01 -6.39 -23.32
C ASN A 303 -4.90 -7.30 -22.85
N CYS A 304 -3.88 -6.73 -22.21
CA CYS A 304 -2.69 -7.42 -21.76
C CYS A 304 -2.18 -6.76 -20.48
N LYS A 305 -1.70 -7.58 -19.54
CA LYS A 305 -1.07 -7.16 -18.29
C LYS A 305 0.27 -7.88 -18.16
N ILE A 306 1.33 -7.14 -17.86
CA ILE A 306 2.61 -7.68 -17.44
C ILE A 306 2.90 -7.11 -16.06
N GLU A 307 3.06 -8.00 -15.09
CA GLU A 307 3.44 -7.66 -13.72
C GLU A 307 4.76 -8.36 -13.41
N VAL A 308 5.74 -7.58 -12.98
CA VAL A 308 7.06 -8.08 -12.56
C VAL A 308 7.43 -7.41 -11.25
N SER A 309 8.17 -8.11 -10.42
CA SER A 309 8.73 -7.57 -9.18
C SER A 309 10.22 -7.87 -9.08
N SER A 310 10.90 -7.10 -8.24
CA SER A 310 12.27 -7.37 -7.82
C SER A 310 12.40 -7.11 -6.34
N GLU A 311 13.05 -8.05 -5.65
CA GLU A 311 13.44 -7.90 -4.25
C GLU A 311 14.37 -6.70 -4.08
N ASP A 312 14.00 -5.80 -3.17
CA ASP A 312 14.87 -4.71 -2.74
C ASP A 312 15.44 -5.04 -1.35
N PRO A 313 16.76 -5.27 -1.23
CA PRO A 313 17.35 -5.72 0.03
C PRO A 313 17.18 -4.71 1.16
N ILE A 314 17.05 -3.41 0.85
CA ILE A 314 16.80 -2.38 1.85
C ILE A 314 15.36 -2.46 2.35
N LEU A 315 14.38 -2.56 1.44
CA LEU A 315 12.98 -2.68 1.85
C LEU A 315 12.76 -3.95 2.68
N VAL A 316 13.36 -5.08 2.28
CA VAL A 316 13.31 -6.35 3.02
C VAL A 316 13.95 -6.22 4.40
N SER A 317 15.13 -5.59 4.48
CA SER A 317 15.82 -5.33 5.75
C SER A 317 14.98 -4.45 6.68
N CYS A 318 14.43 -3.35 6.17
CA CYS A 318 13.57 -2.45 6.95
C CYS A 318 12.32 -3.17 7.43
N PHE A 319 11.63 -3.91 6.56
CA PHE A 319 10.44 -4.68 6.93
C PHE A 319 10.73 -5.67 8.06
N THR A 320 11.82 -6.45 7.94
CA THR A 320 12.21 -7.45 8.96
C THR A 320 12.54 -6.81 10.31
N LYS A 321 13.22 -5.65 10.29
CA LYS A 321 13.54 -4.91 11.51
C LYS A 321 12.29 -4.33 12.16
N LEU A 322 11.38 -3.76 11.38
CA LEU A 322 10.09 -3.27 11.88
C LEU A 322 9.25 -4.40 12.49
N ASP A 323 9.25 -5.57 11.86
CA ASP A 323 8.56 -6.76 12.38
C ASP A 323 9.14 -7.23 13.73
N SER A 324 10.47 -7.17 13.87
CA SER A 324 11.15 -7.49 15.13
C SER A 324 10.78 -6.52 16.25
N ILE A 325 10.69 -5.22 15.96
CA ILE A 325 10.27 -4.21 16.94
C ILE A 325 8.79 -4.39 17.30
N ASP A 326 7.93 -4.63 16.32
CA ASP A 326 6.51 -4.92 16.53
C ASP A 326 6.30 -6.08 17.51
N TYR A 327 7.03 -7.17 17.30
CA TYR A 327 7.03 -8.33 18.20
C TYR A 327 7.50 -7.96 19.62
N LEU A 328 8.60 -7.23 19.74
CA LEU A 328 9.18 -6.81 21.02
C LEU A 328 8.20 -5.93 21.82
N ILE A 329 7.65 -4.88 21.20
CA ILE A 329 6.72 -3.94 21.84
C ILE A 329 5.41 -4.63 22.20
N SER A 330 4.91 -5.53 21.34
CA SER A 330 3.74 -6.36 21.65
C SER A 330 3.98 -7.26 22.87
N GLY A 331 5.18 -7.84 22.98
CA GLY A 331 5.62 -8.61 24.14
C GLY A 331 5.65 -7.78 25.42
N TYR A 332 6.16 -6.55 25.37
CA TYR A 332 6.15 -5.62 26.50
C TYR A 332 4.73 -5.27 26.94
N LEU A 333 3.87 -4.92 25.99
CA LEU A 333 2.49 -4.56 26.27
C LEU A 333 1.70 -5.73 26.87
N ASN A 334 1.90 -6.95 26.37
CA ASN A 334 1.28 -8.15 26.94
C ASN A 334 1.77 -8.40 28.38
N SER A 335 3.07 -8.25 28.63
CA SER A 335 3.65 -8.45 29.96
C SER A 335 3.14 -7.40 30.96
N ILE A 336 3.08 -6.13 30.57
CA ILE A 336 2.52 -5.06 31.40
C ILE A 336 1.05 -5.35 31.74
N ASN A 337 0.23 -5.74 30.75
CA ASN A 337 -1.19 -6.02 30.98
C ASN A 337 -1.43 -7.25 31.87
N ASN A 338 -0.47 -8.18 31.99
CA ASN A 338 -0.57 -9.33 32.87
C ASN A 338 -0.12 -9.02 34.31
N LEU A 339 0.71 -7.99 34.49
CA LEU A 339 1.22 -7.55 35.80
C LEU A 339 0.33 -6.48 36.45
N MET A 340 -0.50 -5.78 35.65
CA MET A 340 -1.62 -4.97 36.13
C MET A 340 -2.83 -5.82 36.47
#